data_AF-A0A537BS80-F1
#
_entry.id   AF-A0A537BS80-F1
#
_cell.length_a   1.000
_cell.length_b   1.000
_cell.length_c   1.000
_cell.angle_alpha   90.00
_cell.angle_beta   90.00
_cell.angle_gamma   90.00
#
_symmetry.space_group_name_H-M   'P 1'
#
loop_
_entity.id
_entity.type
_entity.pdbx_description
1 polymer ?
#
loop_
_entity_poly.entity_id
_entity_poly.type
_entity_poly.pdbx_seq_one_letter_code
_entity_poly.pdbx_strand_id
1 'polypeptide(L)' 'GRSRRQPFCDGSHKGSEFSPVKFTIGEAQKMWLCGCKHSGNKPFCDGSHKKLVTS' A
#
# COMPACT_ATOMS: atom_id res chain seq x y z
N GLY A 1 0.40 3.31 -7.36
CA GLY A 1 1.37 2.26 -6.98
C GLY A 1 2.50 2.12 -7.98
N ARG A 2 3.22 3.20 -8.27
CA ARG A 2 4.30 3.23 -9.28
C ARG A 2 5.71 3.04 -8.70
N SER A 3 5.83 3.00 -7.37
CA SER A 3 7.13 2.88 -6.70
C SER A 3 7.80 1.55 -7.02
N ARG A 4 9.11 1.60 -7.27
CA ARG A 4 10.00 0.44 -7.43
C ARG A 4 10.43 -0.15 -6.08
N ARG A 5 10.17 0.56 -4.98
CA ARG A 5 10.46 0.14 -3.60
C ARG A 5 9.19 -0.21 -2.84
N GLN A 6 8.31 -0.99 -3.48
CA GLN A 6 7.07 -1.47 -2.82
C GLN A 6 7.41 -2.16 -1.49
N PRO A 7 6.64 -1.91 -0.42
CA PRO A 7 5.37 -1.17 -0.38
C PRO A 7 5.52 0.35 -0.14
N PHE A 8 6.74 0.86 0.01
CA PHE A 8 7.00 2.26 0.39
C PHE A 8 7.09 3.19 -0.82
N CYS A 9 6.88 4.49 -0.57
CA CYS A 9 7.01 5.52 -1.59
C CYS A 9 8.48 5.81 -1.89
N ASP A 10 8.82 5.93 -3.18
CA ASP A 10 10.15 6.32 -3.67
C ASP A 10 10.12 7.62 -4.50
N GLY A 11 8.99 8.35 -4.45
CA GLY A 11 8.77 9.57 -5.24
C GLY A 11 8.17 9.36 -6.63
N SER A 12 8.04 8.12 -7.13
CA SER A 12 7.47 7.82 -8.45
C SER A 12 5.97 8.15 -8.60
N HIS A 13 5.33 8.72 -7.58
CA HIS A 13 3.95 9.21 -7.63
C HIS A 13 3.82 10.62 -8.24
N LYS A 14 4.92 11.38 -8.34
CA LYS A 14 4.92 12.73 -8.93
C LYS A 14 4.32 12.70 -10.35
N GLY A 15 3.42 13.64 -10.63
CA GLY A 15 2.69 13.69 -11.91
C GLY A 15 1.47 12.75 -12.00
N SER A 16 1.07 12.12 -10.89
CA SER A 16 -0.23 11.44 -10.78
C SER A 16 -1.11 12.14 -9.73
N GLU A 17 -2.40 11.82 -9.73
CA GLU A 17 -3.36 12.27 -8.71
C GLU A 17 -3.13 11.65 -7.31
N PHE A 18 -2.24 10.66 -7.20
CA PHE A 18 -2.04 9.90 -5.97
C PHE A 18 -0.92 10.47 -5.09
N SER A 19 -1.21 10.59 -3.80
CA SER A 19 -0.22 10.90 -2.75
C SER A 19 0.05 9.68 -1.86
N PRO A 20 1.26 9.55 -1.28
CA PRO A 20 1.57 8.48 -0.35
C PRO A 20 0.79 8.63 0.97
N VAL A 21 0.40 7.51 1.58
CA VAL A 21 -0.22 7.47 2.91
C VAL A 21 0.88 7.39 3.97
N LYS A 22 0.98 8.42 4.81
CA LYS A 22 1.89 8.43 5.97
C LYS A 22 1.24 7.67 7.13
N PHE A 23 2.02 6.83 7.79
CA PHE A 23 1.60 6.15 9.02
C PHE A 23 2.80 6.01 9.97
N THR A 24 2.50 5.81 11.25
CA THR A 24 3.49 5.59 12.31
C THR A 24 3.08 4.32 13.06
N ILE A 25 4.05 3.57 13.55
CA ILE A 25 3.84 2.40 14.40
C ILE A 25 4.43 2.73 15.77
N GLY A 26 3.65 2.55 16.85
CA GLY A 26 4.09 2.86 18.21
C GLY A 26 5.08 1.84 18.78
N GLU A 27 4.98 0.57 18.36
CA GLU A 27 5.77 -0.53 18.89
C GLU A 27 6.19 -1.50 17.79
N ALA A 28 7.41 -2.06 17.91
CA ALA A 28 7.96 -2.98 16.93
C ALA A 28 7.08 -4.24 16.81
N GLN A 29 6.48 -4.41 15.63
CA GLN A 29 5.62 -5.55 15.34
C GLN A 29 5.64 -5.87 13.84
N LYS A 30 5.28 -7.12 13.51
CA LYS A 30 5.15 -7.56 12.12
C LYS A 30 3.79 -7.13 11.59
N MET A 31 3.81 -6.30 10.55
CA MET A 31 2.60 -5.82 9.85
C MET A 31 2.64 -6.19 8.38
N TRP A 32 1.47 -6.40 7.80
CA TRP A 32 1.32 -6.60 6.36
C TRP A 32 0.80 -5.31 5.72
N LEU A 33 1.59 -4.76 4.80
CA LEU A 33 1.21 -3.58 4.04
C LEU A 33 0.55 -3.96 2.72
N CYS A 34 -0.34 -3.10 2.23
CA CYS A 34 -1.09 -3.35 1.02
C CYS A 34 -0.18 -3.33 -0.23
N GLY A 35 -0.01 -4.49 -0.86
CA GLY A 35 0.65 -4.63 -2.16
C GLY A 35 -0.24 -4.26 -3.35
N CYS A 36 -1.51 -4.71 -3.35
CA CYS A 36 -2.41 -4.56 -4.51
C CYS A 36 -3.00 -3.17 -4.70
N LYS A 37 -2.93 -2.29 -3.69
CA LYS A 37 -3.48 -0.92 -3.68
C LYS A 37 -5.02 -0.82 -3.61
N HIS A 38 -5.74 -1.94 -3.54
CA HIS A 38 -7.20 -1.99 -3.39
C HIS A 38 -7.72 -2.16 -1.95
N SER A 39 -6.83 -2.21 -0.94
CA SER A 39 -7.30 -2.30 0.45
C SER A 39 -8.15 -1.09 0.84
N GLY A 40 -9.24 -1.34 1.56
CA GLY A 40 -10.04 -0.35 2.29
C GLY A 40 -9.39 0.07 3.62
N ASN A 41 -8.52 -0.76 4.20
CA ASN A 41 -7.76 -0.47 5.42
C ASN A 41 -6.33 0.04 5.14
N LYS A 42 -6.18 1.02 4.24
CA LYS A 42 -4.85 1.55 3.87
C LYS A 42 -4.15 2.13 5.12
N PRO A 43 -2.84 1.92 5.31
CA PRO A 43 -1.87 1.30 4.38
C PRO A 43 -1.77 -0.23 4.52
N PHE A 44 -2.54 -0.85 5.40
CA PHE A 44 -2.45 -2.26 5.76
C PHE A 44 -3.13 -3.18 4.74
N CYS A 45 -2.79 -4.46 4.79
CA CYS A 45 -3.46 -5.49 4.00
C CYS A 45 -4.74 -5.94 4.73
N ASP A 46 -5.87 -5.98 4.00
CA ASP A 46 -7.17 -6.49 4.48
C ASP A 46 -7.67 -7.71 3.67
N GLY A 47 -6.79 -8.30 2.85
CA GLY A 47 -7.16 -9.42 1.99
C GLY A 47 -7.93 -9.05 0.73
N SER A 48 -8.20 -7.76 0.44
CA SER A 48 -8.91 -7.33 -0.78
C SER A 48 -8.27 -7.87 -2.07
N HIS A 49 -6.95 -8.11 -2.07
CA HIS A 49 -6.24 -8.71 -3.21
C HIS A 49 -6.79 -10.08 -3.62
N LYS A 50 -7.38 -10.85 -2.70
CA LYS A 50 -7.97 -12.17 -2.99
C LYS A 50 -9.18 -12.09 -3.92
N LYS A 51 -9.87 -10.94 -3.94
CA LYS A 51 -11.03 -10.71 -4.82
C LYS A 51 -10.64 -10.17 -6.20
N LEU A 52 -9.36 -9.81 -6.39
CA LEU A 52 -8.85 -9.30 -7.68
C LEU A 52 -8.42 -10.44 -8.61
N VAL A 53 -8.21 -11.64 -8.07
CA VAL A 53 -7.62 -12.78 -8.81
C VAL A 53 -8.65 -13.56 -9.66
N THR A 54 -9.84 -13.01 -9.85
CA THR A 54 -10.84 -13.56 -10.77
C THR A 54 -11.00 -12.64 -11.97
N SER A 55 -10.28 -12.96 -13.04
CA SER A 55 -10.65 -12.76 -14.45
C SER A 55 -9.94 -13.83 -15.26
#